data_AF-A0A1Q3BZL3-F1
#
_entry.id   AF-A0A1Q3BZL3-F1
#
_cell.length_a   1.000
_cell.length_b   1.000
_cell.length_c   1.000
_cell.angle_alpha   90.00
_cell.angle_beta   90.00
_cell.angle_gamma   90.00
#
_symmetry.space_group_name_H-M   'P 1'
#
loop_
_entity.id
_entity.type
_entity.pdbx_description
1 polymer ?
#
loop_
_entity_poly.entity_id
_entity_poly.type
_entity_poly.pdbx_seq_one_letter_code
_entity_poly.pdbx_strand_id
1 'polypeptide(L)'
;MVMSWLINSMTNNVGDNFIFYETAQETWEAVREAYSDTEDAVEAFKIEGILHDFRQGDLPVTQYFNHLTRYWQQQDMYETTKWDCPTDAAKYTKIVEKNRTYKFLVGLKKT
;
A
#
# COMPACT_ATOMS: atom_id res chain seq x y z
N MET A 1 3.79 20.17 -30.28
CA MET A 1 3.88 21.13 -29.16
C MET A 1 3.51 20.50 -27.81
N VAL A 2 2.41 19.75 -27.68
CA VAL A 2 2.03 19.13 -26.39
C VAL A 2 2.89 17.91 -26.01
N MET A 3 3.17 17.00 -26.96
CA MET A 3 4.02 15.82 -26.69
C MET A 3 5.43 16.19 -26.23
N SER A 4 6.10 17.08 -26.97
CA SER A 4 7.44 17.53 -26.61
C SER A 4 7.46 18.26 -25.27
N TRP A 5 6.39 18.99 -24.91
CA TRP A 5 6.28 19.60 -23.59
C TRP A 5 6.13 18.55 -22.48
N LEU A 6 5.30 17.53 -22.67
CA LEU A 6 5.15 16.42 -21.72
C LEU A 6 6.47 15.67 -21.51
N ILE A 7 7.14 15.23 -22.58
CA ILE A 7 8.39 14.48 -22.50
C ILE A 7 9.50 15.32 -21.86
N ASN A 8 9.63 16.60 -22.27
CA ASN A 8 10.64 17.50 -21.70
C ASN A 8 10.33 17.96 -20.27
N SER A 9 9.13 17.71 -19.75
CA SER A 9 8.79 17.97 -18.35
C SER A 9 9.22 16.85 -17.40
N MET A 10 9.68 15.71 -17.93
CA MET A 10 10.13 14.55 -17.16
C MET A 10 11.65 14.55 -17.01
N THR A 11 12.19 13.77 -16.06
CA THR A 11 13.63 13.45 -16.06
C THR A 11 13.96 12.59 -17.28
N ASN A 12 15.15 12.79 -17.87
CA ASN A 12 15.53 12.14 -19.13
C ASN A 12 15.29 10.61 -19.14
N ASN A 13 15.63 9.93 -18.05
CA ASN A 13 15.43 8.48 -17.89
C ASN A 13 13.95 8.03 -17.90
N VAL A 14 13.04 8.91 -17.52
CA VAL A 14 11.59 8.65 -17.55
C VAL A 14 11.05 8.99 -18.93
N GLY A 15 11.45 10.15 -19.48
CA GLY A 15 11.01 10.63 -20.80
C GLY A 15 11.38 9.67 -21.94
N ASP A 16 12.54 9.02 -21.87
CA ASP A 16 13.02 8.06 -22.89
C ASP A 16 12.02 6.90 -23.13
N ASN A 17 11.26 6.49 -22.11
CA ASN A 17 10.26 5.42 -22.23
C ASN A 17 9.06 5.82 -23.08
N PHE A 18 8.88 7.11 -23.37
CA PHE A 18 7.67 7.64 -24.00
C PHE A 18 7.89 8.32 -25.36
N ILE A 19 9.12 8.33 -25.88
CA ILE A 19 9.50 9.00 -27.14
C ILE A 19 8.81 8.37 -28.38
N PHE A 20 8.42 7.09 -28.29
CA PHE A 20 7.86 6.35 -29.42
C PHE A 20 6.33 6.35 -29.51
N TYR A 21 5.62 7.04 -28.60
CA TYR A 21 4.16 7.17 -28.70
C TYR A 21 3.76 8.17 -29.79
N GLU A 22 2.68 7.86 -30.51
CA GLU A 22 2.28 8.61 -31.71
C GLU A 22 1.44 9.85 -31.36
N THR A 23 0.78 9.84 -30.19
CA THR A 23 -0.10 10.92 -29.75
C THR A 23 0.19 11.38 -28.32
N ALA A 24 -0.09 12.65 -28.05
CA ALA A 24 0.01 13.20 -26.70
C ALA A 24 -0.94 12.52 -25.70
N GLN A 25 -2.07 11.99 -26.18
CA GLN A 25 -3.01 11.24 -25.36
C GLN A 25 -2.39 9.92 -24.92
N GLU A 26 -1.82 9.13 -25.83
CA GLU A 26 -1.16 7.87 -25.48
C GLU A 26 0.03 8.08 -24.54
N THR A 27 0.86 9.12 -24.78
CA THR A 27 1.92 9.51 -23.85
C THR A 27 1.37 9.81 -22.46
N TRP A 28 0.29 10.59 -22.36
CA TRP A 28 -0.33 10.94 -21.08
C TRP A 28 -0.97 9.73 -20.38
N GLU A 29 -1.65 8.86 -21.12
CA GLU A 29 -2.28 7.66 -20.58
C GLU A 29 -1.24 6.67 -20.05
N ALA A 30 -0.15 6.45 -20.77
CA ALA A 30 0.94 5.58 -20.33
C ALA A 30 1.68 6.13 -19.11
N VAL A 31 1.92 7.45 -19.05
CA VAL A 31 2.51 8.12 -17.89
C VAL A 31 1.58 8.01 -16.68
N ARG A 32 0.29 8.25 -16.88
CA ARG A 32 -0.71 8.08 -15.84
C ARG A 32 -0.77 6.62 -15.38
N GLU A 33 -0.80 5.64 -16.26
CA GLU A 33 -0.81 4.24 -15.84
C GLU A 33 0.45 3.84 -15.06
N ALA A 34 1.63 4.30 -15.49
CA ALA A 34 2.90 3.96 -14.86
C ALA A 34 3.15 4.71 -13.54
N TYR A 35 2.58 5.92 -13.38
CA TYR A 35 2.95 6.84 -12.30
C TYR A 35 1.78 7.58 -11.64
N SER A 36 0.53 7.34 -12.04
CA SER A 36 -0.63 7.93 -11.35
C SER A 36 -0.83 7.26 -10.02
N ASP A 37 -0.77 8.08 -8.98
CA ASP A 37 -1.13 7.84 -7.60
C ASP A 37 -1.30 6.36 -7.20
N THR A 38 -0.17 5.68 -7.18
CA THR A 38 0.02 4.45 -6.40
C THR A 38 0.55 4.78 -5.01
N GLU A 39 0.57 6.05 -4.56
CA GLU A 39 1.09 6.40 -3.23
C GLU A 39 0.36 5.59 -2.15
N ASP A 40 -0.97 5.44 -2.27
CA ASP A 40 -1.77 4.59 -1.38
C ASP A 40 -1.32 3.12 -1.40
N ALA A 41 -1.09 2.56 -2.59
CA ALA A 41 -0.67 1.16 -2.73
C ALA A 41 0.78 0.93 -2.27
N VAL A 42 1.68 1.87 -2.55
CA VAL A 42 3.09 1.84 -2.14
C VAL A 42 3.19 2.00 -0.62
N GLU A 43 2.43 2.90 -0.02
CA GLU A 43 2.42 3.13 1.42
C GLU A 43 1.76 1.96 2.16
N ALA A 44 0.65 1.43 1.64
CA ALA A 44 0.05 0.18 2.14
C ALA A 44 1.04 -0.99 2.08
N PHE A 45 1.79 -1.13 0.99
CA PHE A 45 2.82 -2.17 0.86
C PHE A 45 3.96 -1.99 1.86
N LYS A 46 4.42 -0.75 2.11
CA LYS A 46 5.42 -0.47 3.15
C LYS A 46 4.94 -0.87 4.54
N ILE A 47 3.69 -0.55 4.88
CA ILE A 47 3.09 -0.92 6.17
C ILE A 47 3.00 -2.45 6.28
N GLU A 48 2.58 -3.13 5.22
CA GLU A 48 2.53 -4.60 5.20
C GLU A 48 3.92 -5.21 5.37
N GLY A 49 4.96 -4.62 4.77
CA GLY A 49 6.36 -5.01 4.97
C GLY A 49 6.82 -4.81 6.42
N ILE A 50 6.52 -3.66 7.03
CA ILE A 50 6.82 -3.41 8.45
C ILE A 50 6.12 -4.44 9.33
N LEU A 51 4.82 -4.65 9.13
CA LEU A 51 4.07 -5.67 9.85
C LEU A 51 4.70 -7.04 9.65
N HIS A 52 5.05 -7.42 8.41
CA HIS A 52 5.67 -8.70 8.06
C HIS A 52 6.85 -9.02 9.00
N ASP A 53 7.76 -8.07 9.17
CA ASP A 53 9.01 -8.26 9.90
C ASP A 53 8.93 -7.88 11.38
N PHE A 54 7.89 -7.14 11.81
CA PHE A 54 7.78 -6.67 13.18
C PHE A 54 7.64 -7.82 14.20
N ARG A 55 8.47 -7.78 15.24
CA ARG A 55 8.50 -8.76 16.34
C ARG A 55 8.58 -7.99 17.65
N GLN A 56 8.17 -8.62 18.76
CA GLN A 56 8.21 -8.01 20.09
C GLN A 56 9.61 -7.55 20.47
N GLY A 57 10.64 -8.36 20.18
CA GLY A 57 12.02 -8.08 20.59
C GLY A 57 12.11 -7.90 22.11
N ASP A 58 12.68 -6.77 22.54
CA ASP A 58 12.81 -6.42 23.95
C ASP A 58 11.72 -5.46 24.46
N LEU A 59 10.71 -5.18 23.62
CA LEU A 59 9.57 -4.35 24.02
C LEU A 59 8.70 -5.09 25.05
N PRO A 60 8.15 -4.36 26.05
CA PRO A 60 7.02 -4.86 26.82
C PRO A 60 5.87 -5.25 25.90
N VAL A 61 5.15 -6.34 26.23
CA VAL A 61 4.02 -6.86 25.43
C VAL A 61 2.98 -5.77 25.13
N THR A 62 2.74 -4.87 26.08
CA THR A 62 1.81 -3.74 25.91
C THR A 62 2.26 -2.76 24.84
N GLN A 63 3.56 -2.41 24.79
CA GLN A 63 4.09 -1.52 23.76
C GLN A 63 4.10 -2.20 22.38
N TYR A 64 4.49 -3.47 22.32
CA TYR A 64 4.43 -4.26 21.10
C TYR A 64 3.00 -4.29 20.51
N PHE A 65 2.00 -4.57 21.34
CA PHE A 65 0.60 -4.57 20.92
C PHE A 65 0.12 -3.19 20.45
N ASN A 66 0.50 -2.12 21.15
CA ASN A 66 0.14 -0.76 20.74
C ASN A 66 0.74 -0.37 19.38
N HIS A 67 1.99 -0.77 19.10
CA HIS A 67 2.61 -0.54 17.79
C HIS A 67 1.90 -1.30 16.68
N LEU A 68 1.61 -2.59 16.87
CA LEU A 68 0.82 -3.38 15.92
C LEU A 68 -0.54 -2.74 15.63
N THR A 69 -1.23 -2.30 16.69
CA THR A 69 -2.54 -1.64 16.57
C THR A 69 -2.46 -0.38 15.70
N ARG A 70 -1.42 0.43 15.88
CA ARG A 70 -1.20 1.63 15.07
C ARG A 70 -0.95 1.29 13.60
N TYR A 71 -0.15 0.28 13.30
CA TYR A 71 0.08 -0.14 11.91
C TYR A 71 -1.18 -0.71 11.26
N TRP A 72 -1.96 -1.51 11.99
CA TRP A 72 -3.25 -2.00 11.50
C TRP A 72 -4.25 -0.88 11.22
N GLN A 73 -4.31 0.15 12.06
CA GLN A 73 -5.13 1.33 11.79
C GLN A 73 -4.68 2.06 10.52
N GLN A 74 -3.37 2.18 10.29
CA GLN A 74 -2.86 2.78 9.06
C GLN A 74 -3.22 1.93 7.84
N GLN A 75 -3.10 0.60 7.93
CA GLN A 75 -3.51 -0.32 6.86
C GLN A 75 -5.02 -0.21 6.56
N ASP A 76 -5.85 -0.07 7.59
CA ASP A 76 -7.30 0.11 7.44
C ASP A 76 -7.68 1.41 6.70
N MET A 77 -6.82 2.45 6.75
CA MET A 77 -7.06 3.70 6.00
C MET A 77 -6.97 3.49 4.48
N TYR A 78 -6.23 2.48 4.03
CA TYR A 78 -6.04 2.16 2.61
C TYR A 78 -7.05 1.12 2.09
N GLU A 79 -7.85 0.52 2.98
CA GLU A 79 -8.94 -0.39 2.59
C GLU A 79 -10.13 0.44 2.07
N THR A 80 -10.16 0.68 0.76
CA THR A 80 -11.22 1.48 0.11
C THR A 80 -12.41 0.64 -0.38
N THR A 81 -12.42 -0.67 -0.10
CA THR A 81 -13.44 -1.58 -0.61
C THR A 81 -14.83 -1.21 -0.09
N LYS A 82 -15.73 -0.85 -1.00
CA LYS A 82 -17.15 -0.69 -0.70
C LYS A 82 -17.83 -2.05 -0.82
N TRP A 83 -18.39 -2.53 0.31
CA TRP A 83 -19.07 -3.81 0.37
C TRP A 83 -20.55 -3.66 0.02
N ASP A 84 -21.00 -4.41 -0.98
CA ASP A 84 -22.43 -4.45 -1.35
C ASP A 84 -23.27 -5.29 -0.36
N CYS A 85 -22.64 -6.29 0.28
CA CYS A 85 -23.27 -7.20 1.22
C CYS A 85 -22.76 -6.96 2.64
N PRO A 86 -23.59 -6.46 3.58
CA PRO A 86 -23.19 -6.23 4.96
C PRO A 86 -22.76 -7.49 5.70
N THR A 87 -23.35 -8.63 5.36
CA THR A 87 -22.99 -9.92 5.97
C THR A 87 -21.58 -10.36 5.58
N ASP A 88 -21.20 -10.16 4.33
CA ASP A 88 -19.85 -10.54 3.87
C ASP A 88 -18.80 -9.56 4.36
N ALA A 89 -19.11 -8.27 4.45
CA ALA A 89 -18.28 -7.28 5.14
C ALA A 89 -17.96 -7.73 6.58
N ALA A 90 -18.98 -8.12 7.34
CA ALA A 90 -18.81 -8.60 8.71
C ALA A 90 -18.00 -9.90 8.81
N LYS A 91 -18.14 -10.82 7.83
CA LYS A 91 -17.29 -12.01 7.75
C LYS A 91 -15.84 -11.66 7.46
N TYR A 92 -15.60 -10.72 6.53
CA TYR A 92 -14.25 -10.26 6.19
C TYR A 92 -13.57 -9.62 7.41
N THR A 93 -14.27 -8.75 8.14
CA THR A 93 -13.73 -8.18 9.40
C THR A 93 -13.29 -9.27 10.37
N LYS A 94 -14.08 -10.35 10.53
CA LYS A 94 -13.67 -11.47 11.41
C LYS A 94 -12.42 -12.20 10.91
N ILE A 95 -12.24 -12.31 9.59
CA ILE A 95 -11.03 -12.91 8.99
C ILE A 95 -9.82 -12.01 9.27
N VAL A 96 -9.96 -10.70 9.08
CA VAL A 96 -8.90 -9.72 9.37
C VAL A 96 -8.48 -9.79 10.84
N GLU A 97 -9.42 -9.74 11.78
CA GLU A 97 -9.11 -9.80 13.22
C GLU A 97 -8.45 -11.12 13.63
N LYS A 98 -8.85 -12.23 13.01
CA LYS A 98 -8.20 -13.53 13.20
C LYS A 98 -6.75 -13.51 12.69
N ASN A 99 -6.49 -12.92 11.52
CA ASN A 99 -5.15 -12.78 10.97
C ASN A 99 -4.27 -11.88 11.84
N ARG A 100 -4.82 -10.77 12.36
CA ARG A 100 -4.14 -9.89 13.33
C ARG A 100 -3.73 -10.63 14.60
N THR A 101 -4.62 -11.51 15.09
CA THR A 101 -4.31 -12.37 16.24
C THR A 101 -3.13 -13.30 15.94
N TYR A 102 -3.13 -13.97 14.79
CA TYR A 102 -2.01 -14.83 14.38
C TYR A 102 -0.72 -14.04 14.24
N LYS A 103 -0.80 -12.84 13.67
CA LYS A 103 0.33 -11.94 13.49
C LYS A 103 0.96 -11.54 14.82
N PHE A 104 0.13 -11.14 15.78
CA PHE A 104 0.56 -10.84 17.14
C PHE A 104 1.30 -12.03 17.76
N LEU A 105 0.68 -13.21 17.74
CA LEU A 105 1.21 -14.43 18.36
C LEU A 105 2.53 -14.90 17.75
N VAL A 106 2.68 -14.84 16.42
CA VAL A 106 3.92 -15.23 15.72
C VAL A 106 5.09 -14.32 16.11
N GLY A 107 4.82 -13.04 16.37
CA GLY A 107 5.85 -12.08 16.74
C GLY A 107 6.14 -11.97 18.24
N LEU A 108 5.40 -12.66 19.09
CA LEU A 108 5.67 -12.71 20.53
C LEU A 108 7.01 -13.39 20.83
N LYS A 109 7.76 -12.81 21.77
CA LYS A 109 8.98 -13.43 22.30
C LYS A 109 8.58 -14.61 23.18
N LYS A 110 9.20 -15.76 22.96
CA LYS A 110 9.05 -16.92 23.86
C LYS A 110 9.75 -16.60 25.17
N THR A 111 9.00 -16.67 26.26
CA THR A 111 9.48 -16.52 27.64
C THR A 111 10.41 -17.66 28.03
#